data_AF-A0A2X2YBV4-F1
#
_entry.id   AF-A0A2X2YBV4-F1
#
_cell.length_a   1.000
_cell.length_b   1.000
_cell.length_c   1.000
_cell.angle_alpha   90.00
_cell.angle_beta   90.00
_cell.angle_gamma   90.00
#
_symmetry.space_group_name_H-M   'P 1'
#
loop_
_entity.id
_entity.type
_entity.pdbx_description
1 polymer ?
#
loop_
_entity_poly.entity_id
_entity_poly.type
_entity_poly.pdbx_seq_one_letter_code
_entity_poly.pdbx_strand_id
1 'polypeptide(L)'
;MNEKEFLDWCKKEVCDYTNKHLDKTDKKEITTDDVFMVWCCKTLQNNKALLSTTLFDGMYYECTYNGDKKEMYVDAYKKWENYKVIKS
;
A
#
# COMPACT_ATOMS: atom_id res chain seq x y z
N MET A 1 -14.73 0.36 -10.08
CA MET A 1 -13.27 0.41 -9.92
C MET A 1 -12.66 -0.76 -10.65
N ASN A 2 -11.97 -0.49 -11.76
CA ASN A 2 -11.09 -1.49 -12.37
C ASN A 2 -9.76 -1.58 -11.59
N GLU A 3 -8.93 -2.57 -11.92
CA GLU A 3 -7.68 -2.83 -11.19
C GLU A 3 -6.68 -1.68 -11.29
N LYS A 4 -6.56 -1.07 -12.49
CA LYS A 4 -5.66 0.07 -12.71
C LYS A 4 -6.07 1.29 -11.90
N GLU A 5 -7.35 1.67 -11.96
CA GLU A 5 -7.90 2.78 -11.18
C GLU A 5 -7.71 2.57 -9.68
N PHE A 6 -7.94 1.34 -9.20
CA PHE A 6 -7.72 0.99 -7.80
C PHE A 6 -6.25 1.13 -7.41
N LEU A 7 -5.33 0.62 -8.22
CA LEU A 7 -3.90 0.67 -7.94
C LEU A 7 -3.38 2.12 -7.95
N ASP A 8 -3.78 2.92 -8.93
CA ASP A 8 -3.40 4.33 -9.01
C ASP A 8 -3.88 5.10 -7.77
N TRP A 9 -5.10 4.81 -7.30
CA TRP A 9 -5.62 5.39 -6.06
C TRP A 9 -4.84 4.93 -4.82
N CYS A 10 -4.54 3.64 -4.71
CA CYS A 10 -3.73 3.11 -3.60
C CYS A 10 -2.35 3.78 -3.55
N LYS A 11 -1.66 3.88 -4.68
CA LYS A 11 -0.34 4.52 -4.76
C LYS A 11 -0.38 5.96 -4.29
N LYS A 12 -1.40 6.71 -4.72
CA LYS A 12 -1.60 8.09 -4.29
C LYS A 12 -1.79 8.19 -2.78
N GLU A 13 -2.72 7.42 -2.20
CA GLU A 13 -3.00 7.50 -0.77
C GLU A 13 -1.81 7.06 0.10
N VAL A 14 -1.04 6.04 -0.34
CA VAL A 14 0.19 5.62 0.34
C VAL A 14 1.28 6.69 0.25
N CYS A 15 1.47 7.31 -0.91
CA CYS A 15 2.41 8.41 -1.10
C CYS A 15 2.08 9.59 -0.17
N ASP A 16 0.82 10.03 -0.19
CA ASP A 16 0.32 11.13 0.64
C ASP A 16 0.48 10.82 2.14
N TYR A 17 0.11 9.60 2.55
CA TYR A 17 0.30 9.13 3.92
C TYR A 17 1.77 9.16 4.31
N THR A 18 2.65 8.61 3.47
CA THR A 18 4.09 8.52 3.77
C THR A 18 4.70 9.90 3.91
N ASN A 19 4.48 10.81 2.96
CA ASN A 19 4.98 12.18 3.01
C ASN A 19 4.48 12.96 4.23
N LYS A 20 3.25 12.68 4.70
CA LYS A 20 2.71 13.28 5.93
C LYS A 20 3.40 12.79 7.21
N HIS A 21 3.91 11.56 7.22
CA HIS A 21 4.54 10.92 8.37
C HIS A 21 6.06 10.92 8.31
N LEU A 22 6.66 11.35 7.20
CA LEU A 22 8.10 11.59 7.11
C LEU A 22 8.50 12.77 8.00
N ASP A 23 9.61 12.62 8.72
CA ASP A 23 10.17 13.69 9.52
C ASP A 23 10.56 14.85 8.61
N LYS A 24 10.02 16.05 8.90
CA LYS A 24 10.22 17.26 8.08
C LYS A 24 11.69 17.66 7.92
N THR A 25 12.56 17.14 8.78
CA THR A 25 14.02 17.36 8.73
C THR A 25 14.70 16.54 7.64
N ASP A 26 14.11 15.43 7.21
CA ASP A 26 14.76 14.49 6.28
C ASP A 26 14.75 14.96 4.83
N LYS A 27 13.95 15.99 4.49
CA LYS A 27 13.76 16.53 3.12
C LYS A 27 13.53 15.47 2.04
N LYS A 28 13.17 14.26 2.44
CA LYS A 28 12.76 13.18 1.55
C LYS A 28 11.27 13.34 1.38
N GLU A 29 10.88 13.74 0.18
CA GLU A 29 9.52 13.52 -0.31
C GLU A 29 9.61 12.37 -1.29
N ILE A 30 8.66 11.44 -1.19
CA ILE A 30 8.49 10.39 -2.17
C ILE A 30 7.39 10.78 -3.15
N THR A 31 7.40 10.15 -4.32
CA THR A 31 6.35 10.28 -5.33
C THR A 31 5.58 8.97 -5.47
N THR A 32 4.51 8.97 -6.27
CA THR A 32 3.80 7.72 -6.59
C THR A 32 4.66 6.69 -7.32
N ASP A 33 5.77 7.12 -7.96
CA ASP A 33 6.72 6.23 -8.62
C ASP A 33 7.58 5.46 -7.62
N ASP A 34 7.72 5.99 -6.40
CA ASP A 34 8.37 5.35 -5.27
C ASP A 34 7.45 4.36 -4.54
N VAL A 35 6.18 4.27 -4.93
CA VAL A 35 5.21 3.33 -4.35
C VAL A 35 4.98 2.17 -5.31
N PHE A 36 5.23 0.95 -4.83
CA PHE A 36 5.06 -0.27 -5.62
C PHE A 36 4.08 -1.25 -4.98
N MET A 37 3.42 -2.01 -5.84
CA MET A 37 2.51 -3.07 -5.45
C MET A 37 3.29 -4.34 -5.16
N VAL A 38 3.07 -4.91 -3.99
CA VAL A 38 3.62 -6.20 -3.55
C VAL A 38 2.69 -7.32 -3.98
N TRP A 39 1.39 -7.13 -3.80
CA TRP A 39 0.36 -8.10 -4.15
C TRP A 39 -0.99 -7.41 -4.32
N CYS A 40 -1.87 -7.99 -5.13
CA CYS A 40 -3.26 -7.56 -5.24
C CYS A 40 -4.20 -8.72 -5.51
N CYS A 41 -5.47 -8.55 -5.14
CA CYS A 41 -6.55 -9.41 -5.56
C CYS A 41 -7.84 -8.61 -5.77
N LYS A 42 -8.71 -9.18 -6.61
CA LYS A 42 -10.05 -8.66 -6.88
C LYS A 42 -11.06 -9.79 -6.71
N THR A 43 -12.11 -9.51 -5.96
CA THR A 43 -13.24 -10.43 -5.77
C THR A 43 -14.54 -9.66 -5.95
N LEU A 44 -15.25 -9.93 -7.04
CA LEU A 44 -16.46 -9.20 -7.43
C LEU A 44 -16.18 -7.67 -7.51
N GLN A 45 -16.95 -6.85 -6.78
CA GLN A 45 -16.74 -5.40 -6.69
C GLN A 45 -15.63 -4.95 -5.71
N ASN A 46 -15.03 -5.87 -4.95
CA ASN A 46 -14.02 -5.55 -3.94
C ASN A 46 -12.60 -5.73 -4.48
N ASN A 47 -11.67 -4.89 -4.01
CA ASN A 47 -10.25 -5.03 -4.32
C ASN A 47 -9.43 -4.93 -3.03
N LYS A 48 -8.30 -5.64 -2.99
CA LYS A 48 -7.33 -5.55 -1.92
C LYS A 48 -5.93 -5.50 -2.51
N ALA A 49 -5.10 -4.59 -2.03
CA ALA A 49 -3.71 -4.47 -2.45
C ALA A 49 -2.79 -4.30 -1.24
N LEU A 50 -1.64 -4.95 -1.32
CA LEU A 50 -0.51 -4.74 -0.44
C LEU A 50 0.53 -3.90 -1.20
N LEU A 51 0.95 -2.79 -0.61
CA LEU A 51 1.91 -1.85 -1.19
C LEU A 51 3.06 -1.60 -0.22
N SER A 52 4.17 -1.12 -0.77
CA SER A 52 5.32 -0.63 -0.01
C SER A 52 5.98 0.53 -0.77
N THR A 53 6.96 1.17 -0.14
CA THR A 53 7.69 2.30 -0.71
C THR A 53 9.17 1.92 -0.92
N THR A 54 9.90 2.72 -1.69
CA THR A 54 11.35 2.60 -1.84
C THR A 54 12.13 2.99 -0.58
N LEU A 55 11.45 3.45 0.48
CA LEU A 55 12.08 3.77 1.76
C LEU A 55 12.50 2.50 2.49
N PHE A 56 13.66 2.56 3.14
CA PHE A 56 14.19 1.46 3.94
C PHE A 56 13.67 1.50 5.39
N ASP A 57 12.37 1.75 5.55
CA ASP A 57 11.69 1.85 6.86
C ASP A 57 10.96 0.57 7.28
N GLY A 58 10.80 -0.37 6.33
CA GLY A 58 10.12 -1.64 6.51
C GLY A 58 8.59 -1.53 6.49
N MET A 59 8.02 -0.45 5.97
CA MET A 59 6.58 -0.23 5.98
C MET A 59 5.84 -0.97 4.86
N TYR A 60 4.69 -1.53 5.22
CA TYR A 60 3.69 -2.06 4.31
C TYR A 60 2.34 -1.37 4.53
N TYR A 61 1.60 -1.23 3.44
CA TYR A 61 0.29 -0.59 3.41
C TYR A 61 -0.71 -1.53 2.75
N GLU A 62 -1.78 -1.86 3.45
CA GLU A 62 -2.85 -2.69 2.93
C GLU A 62 -4.07 -1.81 2.61
N CYS A 63 -4.37 -1.67 1.33
CA CYS A 63 -5.55 -0.96 0.86
C CYS A 63 -6.69 -1.94 0.61
N THR A 64 -7.85 -1.71 1.20
CA THR A 64 -9.05 -2.54 1.05
C THR A 64 -10.20 -1.71 0.54
N TYR A 65 -10.61 -1.91 -0.71
CA TYR A 65 -11.74 -1.23 -1.32
C TYR A 65 -13.02 -2.07 -1.24
N ASN A 66 -14.04 -1.49 -0.60
CA ASN A 66 -15.40 -2.02 -0.56
C ASN A 66 -16.20 -1.44 -1.72
N GLY A 67 -16.55 -2.28 -2.70
CA GLY A 67 -17.27 -1.86 -3.90
C GLY A 67 -18.74 -1.51 -3.68
N ASP A 68 -19.38 -2.08 -2.64
CA ASP A 68 -20.77 -1.80 -2.30
C ASP A 68 -20.91 -0.42 -1.67
N LYS A 69 -20.00 -0.09 -0.75
CA LYS A 69 -19.97 1.19 -0.04
C LYS A 69 -19.17 2.27 -0.76
N LYS A 70 -18.40 1.90 -1.79
CA LYS A 70 -17.49 2.77 -2.55
C LYS A 70 -16.48 3.51 -1.66
N GLU A 71 -15.90 2.80 -0.71
CA GLU A 71 -14.94 3.33 0.26
C GLU A 71 -13.69 2.47 0.31
N MET A 72 -12.57 3.07 0.73
CA MET A 72 -11.29 2.39 0.88
C MET A 72 -10.75 2.59 2.29
N TYR A 73 -10.26 1.51 2.88
CA TYR A 73 -9.54 1.51 4.15
C TYR A 73 -8.06 1.26 3.88
N VAL A 74 -7.19 1.87 4.68
CA VAL A 74 -5.74 1.69 4.57
C VAL A 74 -5.18 1.34 5.94
N ASP A 75 -4.62 0.15 6.06
CA ASP A 75 -3.86 -0.28 7.23
C ASP A 75 -2.37 -0.08 6.96
N ALA A 76 -1.64 0.55 7.90
CA ALA A 76 -0.20 0.76 7.81
C ALA A 76 0.51 -0.03 8.91
N TYR A 77 1.48 -0.87 8.55
CA TYR A 77 2.21 -1.71 9.50
C TYR A 77 3.67 -1.91 9.10
N LYS A 78 4.51 -2.18 10.10
CA LYS A 78 5.94 -2.43 9.91
C LYS A 78 6.20 -3.93 9.79
N LYS A 79 6.86 -4.34 8.71
CA LYS A 79 7.33 -5.70 8.49
C LYS A 79 8.42 -6.03 9.52
N TRP A 80 8.22 -7.11 10.27
CA TRP A 80 9.21 -7.61 11.24
C TRP A 80 10.28 -8.47 10.58
N GLU A 81 9.88 -9.55 9.91
CA GLU A 81 10.80 -10.47 9.25
C GLU A 81 10.16 -11.17 8.05
N ASN A 82 10.97 -11.92 7.29
CA ASN A 82 10.51 -12.85 6.28
C ASN A 82 11.23 -14.19 6.50
N TYR A 83 10.47 -15.23 6.82
CA TYR A 83 11.01 -16.57 7.04
C TYR A 83 10.31 -17.58 6.12
N LYS A 84 11.07 -18.61 5.72
CA LYS A 84 10.58 -19.68 4.85
C LYS A 84 9.98 -20.80 5.70
N VAL A 85 8.79 -21.27 5.35
CA VAL A 85 8.16 -22.47 5.92
C VAL A 85 7.95 -23.49 4.80
N ILE A 86 8.19 -24.77 5.08
CA ILE A 86 7.97 -25.87 4.14
C ILE A 86 6.97 -26.82 4.79
N LYS A 87 5.89 -27.14 4.06
CA LYS A 87 4.90 -28.12 4.50
C LYS A 87 5.46 -29.53 4.23
N SER A 88 5.51 -30.37 5.25
CA SER A 88 5.82 -31.81 5.14
C SER A 88 4.70 -32.58 4.45
#